data_AF-A0AA88JDD8-F1
#
_entry.id   AF-A0AA88JDD8-F1
#
_cell.length_a   1.000
_cell.length_b   1.000
_cell.length_c   1.000
_cell.angle_alpha   90.00
_cell.angle_beta   90.00
_cell.angle_gamma   90.00
#
_symmetry.space_group_name_H-M   'P 1'
#
loop_
_entity.id
_entity.type
_entity.pdbx_description
1 polymer ?
#
loop_
_entity_poly.entity_id
_entity_poly.type
_entity_poly.pdbx_seq_one_letter_code
_entity_poly.pdbx_strand_id
1 'polypeptide(L)'
;MQKQRWYVADNGVYSKLISIMGKKGQTRMAMWLFSEMRNSGCRPDTSVYNALITAHLHSSDKAKALAKAVGYFEKMKGMERCKPNIVTYNILLRAFAQARNVQQVDSLFKDLDGSIVSPDIYTYNGVMDAYGKNGMIREMESVLSLMKSNQIKPDIITFNLLIDSYGKKQEFEKMEQVFKSLLRSKERPTLPTFNSMIINYGKARRLDKAENVFGKMTDMGYTPSFVTYESLIMMYGLCDCVSRAQDIFNKLVGSEKEIKVSTLNAMLEVYCMNGLPMEAHKLFENAKKIGVVPNSSTYKLLYKAYTKANMKELLGDLLRHMEKDGIVPNKRFFLEALGAFCSSKASPVSTSDTAALSGAQDSVKT
;
A
#
# COMPACT_ATOMS: atom_id res chain seq x y z
N MET A 1 9.79 15.43 27.91
CA MET A 1 10.42 14.48 28.86
C MET A 1 10.25 15.06 30.25
N GLN A 2 9.80 14.32 31.25
CA GLN A 2 9.99 14.77 32.64
C GLN A 2 11.50 14.69 32.93
N LYS A 3 12.08 15.72 33.56
CA LYS A 3 13.50 15.72 33.98
C LYS A 3 13.69 14.76 35.16
N GLN A 4 13.83 13.48 34.88
CA GLN A 4 14.27 12.51 35.87
C GLN A 4 15.73 12.82 36.23
N ARG A 5 16.01 13.06 37.52
CA ARG A 5 17.33 13.51 38.02
C ARG A 5 18.50 12.56 37.69
N TRP A 6 18.20 11.33 37.29
CA TRP A 6 19.16 10.24 37.09
C TRP A 6 19.30 9.79 35.62
N TYR A 7 18.64 10.45 34.65
CA TYR A 7 18.69 10.04 33.25
C TYR A 7 18.88 11.22 32.28
N VAL A 8 19.91 11.13 31.44
CA VAL A 8 20.17 12.06 30.33
C VAL A 8 19.93 11.29 29.03
N ALA A 9 18.99 11.77 28.21
CA ALA A 9 18.63 11.10 26.95
C ALA A 9 19.73 11.30 25.89
N ASP A 10 20.09 10.20 25.23
CA ASP A 10 21.13 10.16 24.20
C ASP A 10 20.57 10.25 22.77
N ASN A 11 21.48 10.21 21.78
CA ASN A 11 21.12 10.22 20.36
C ASN A 11 20.24 9.01 19.96
N GLY A 12 20.40 7.86 20.62
CA GLY A 12 19.59 6.65 20.38
C GLY A 12 18.13 6.86 20.77
N VAL A 13 17.88 7.41 21.95
CA VAL A 13 16.53 7.77 22.42
C VAL A 13 15.91 8.83 21.53
N TYR A 14 16.62 9.93 21.26
CA TYR A 14 16.07 11.03 20.45
C TYR A 14 15.79 10.59 19.01
N SER A 15 16.69 9.87 18.34
CA SER A 15 16.45 9.35 16.98
C SER A 15 15.26 8.40 16.94
N LYS A 16 15.10 7.52 17.94
CA LYS A 16 13.94 6.61 18.02
C LYS A 16 12.63 7.36 18.21
N LEU A 17 12.58 8.33 19.13
CA LEU A 17 11.38 9.13 19.38
C LEU A 17 11.00 9.98 18.16
N ILE A 18 11.98 10.64 17.52
CA ILE A 18 11.80 11.42 16.29
C ILE A 18 11.26 10.52 15.16
N SER A 19 11.81 9.31 14.99
CA SER A 19 11.32 8.34 14.01
C SER A 19 9.87 7.89 14.27
N ILE A 20 9.51 7.63 15.53
CA ILE A 20 8.13 7.26 15.92
C ILE A 20 7.15 8.41 15.64
N MET A 21 7.47 9.64 16.04
CA MET A 21 6.64 10.81 15.77
C MET A 21 6.52 11.08 14.27
N GLY A 22 7.61 10.89 13.52
CA GLY A 22 7.63 10.92 12.06
C GLY A 22 6.66 9.93 11.44
N LYS A 23 6.72 8.65 11.80
CA LYS A 23 5.80 7.61 11.29
C LYS A 23 4.33 7.87 11.61
N LYS A 24 4.02 8.60 12.70
CA LYS A 24 2.68 9.07 13.05
C LYS A 24 2.24 10.35 12.31
N GLY A 25 3.07 10.90 11.41
CA GLY A 25 2.83 12.18 10.73
C GLY A 25 2.96 13.42 11.63
N GLN A 26 3.41 13.25 12.89
CA GLN A 26 3.52 14.31 13.89
C GLN A 26 4.83 15.10 13.75
N THR A 27 5.11 15.61 12.55
CA THR A 27 6.37 16.29 12.21
C THR A 27 6.67 17.50 13.11
N ARG A 28 5.64 18.20 13.63
CA ARG A 28 5.83 19.28 14.63
C ARG A 28 6.41 18.78 15.96
N MET A 29 5.98 17.60 16.43
CA MET A 29 6.51 16.97 17.64
C MET A 29 7.93 16.43 17.41
N ALA A 30 8.20 15.86 16.23
CA ALA A 30 9.55 15.45 15.83
C ALA A 30 10.54 16.64 15.82
N MET A 31 10.12 17.80 15.28
CA MET A 31 10.90 19.04 15.34
C MET A 31 11.12 19.54 16.77
N TRP A 32 10.09 19.49 17.62
CA TRP A 32 10.22 19.87 19.03
C TRP A 32 11.21 18.99 19.79
N LEU A 33 11.15 17.67 19.59
CA LEU A 33 12.12 16.72 20.17
C LEU A 33 13.57 17.02 19.74
N PHE A 34 13.78 17.36 18.47
CA PHE A 34 15.10 17.74 17.95
C PHE A 34 15.60 19.08 18.53
N SER A 35 14.69 20.04 18.78
CA SER A 35 15.04 21.29 19.46
C SER A 35 15.37 21.06 20.94
N GLU A 36 14.56 20.29 21.65
CA GLU A 36 14.76 19.93 23.06
C GLU A 36 16.10 19.21 23.28
N MET A 37 16.44 18.27 22.39
CA MET A 37 17.73 17.60 22.35
C MET A 37 18.90 18.59 22.34
N ARG A 38 18.87 19.57 21.43
CA ARG A 38 19.92 20.59 21.32
C ARG A 38 19.97 21.51 22.55
N ASN A 39 18.81 21.86 23.10
CA ASN A 39 18.69 22.68 24.31
C ASN A 39 19.22 21.94 25.56
N SER A 40 19.15 20.61 25.58
CA SER A 40 19.74 19.75 26.63
C SER A 40 21.25 19.53 26.49
N GLY A 41 21.91 20.16 25.51
CA GLY A 41 23.34 20.01 25.24
C GLY A 41 23.72 18.74 24.45
N CYS A 42 22.74 17.88 24.15
CA CYS A 42 22.95 16.65 23.38
C CYS A 42 23.19 17.00 21.89
N ARG A 43 24.34 16.56 21.34
CA ARG A 43 24.78 16.93 19.98
C ARG A 43 24.25 15.92 18.95
N PRO A 44 23.41 16.34 17.98
CA PRO A 44 22.88 15.45 16.96
C PRO A 44 23.96 14.79 16.11
N ASP A 45 23.80 13.48 15.88
CA ASP A 45 24.59 12.69 14.96
C ASP A 45 23.80 12.34 13.68
N THR A 46 24.46 11.59 12.78
CA THR A 46 23.89 11.13 11.51
C THR A 46 22.62 10.29 11.71
N SER A 47 22.46 9.54 12.82
CA SER A 47 21.24 8.77 13.09
C SER A 47 20.04 9.67 13.41
N VAL A 48 20.28 10.74 14.17
CA VAL A 48 19.25 11.72 14.53
C VAL A 48 18.81 12.52 13.31
N TYR A 49 19.75 12.95 12.46
CA TYR A 49 19.39 13.62 11.20
C TYR A 49 18.66 12.69 10.23
N ASN A 50 19.06 11.42 10.10
CA ASN A 50 18.34 10.43 9.30
C ASN A 50 16.90 10.23 9.80
N ALA A 51 16.70 10.18 11.11
CA ALA A 51 15.36 10.14 11.71
C ALA A 51 14.55 11.42 11.41
N LEU A 52 15.19 12.60 11.47
CA LEU A 52 14.54 13.89 11.21
C LEU A 52 14.13 14.07 9.73
N ILE A 53 15.02 13.70 8.80
CA ILE A 53 14.74 13.65 7.35
C ILE A 53 13.55 12.71 7.11
N THR A 54 13.59 11.49 7.65
CA THR A 54 12.48 10.52 7.55
C THR A 54 11.17 11.09 8.11
N ALA A 55 11.21 11.80 9.25
CA ALA A 55 10.04 12.42 9.87
C ALA A 55 9.44 13.57 9.04
N HIS A 56 10.24 14.27 8.23
CA HIS A 56 9.74 15.23 7.24
C HIS A 56 9.10 14.54 6.05
N LEU A 57 9.70 13.47 5.52
CA LEU A 57 9.17 12.70 4.39
C LEU A 57 7.80 12.05 4.66
N HIS A 58 7.47 11.79 5.93
CA HIS A 58 6.14 11.35 6.36
C HIS A 58 5.07 12.46 6.43
N SER A 59 5.42 13.75 6.29
CA SER A 59 4.43 14.82 6.26
C SER A 59 3.55 14.78 4.99
N SER A 60 2.40 15.47 5.03
CA SER A 60 1.42 15.51 3.93
C SER A 60 1.91 16.29 2.71
N ASP A 61 2.58 17.42 2.94
CA ASP A 61 3.17 18.26 1.89
C ASP A 61 4.51 17.66 1.42
N LYS A 62 4.44 16.83 0.37
CA LYS A 62 5.61 16.11 -0.17
C LYS A 62 6.65 17.03 -0.80
N ALA A 63 6.25 18.12 -1.45
CA ALA A 63 7.20 19.06 -2.06
C ALA A 63 8.05 19.75 -0.99
N LYS A 64 7.40 20.29 0.06
CA LYS A 64 8.07 20.91 1.19
C LYS A 64 8.86 19.92 2.04
N ALA A 65 8.42 18.67 2.12
CA ALA A 65 9.16 17.59 2.77
C ALA A 65 10.50 17.32 2.08
N LEU A 66 10.50 17.19 0.75
CA LEU A 66 11.72 16.95 -0.04
C LEU A 66 12.68 18.15 0.02
N ALA A 67 12.16 19.39 -0.10
CA ALA A 67 12.99 20.60 0.05
C ALA A 67 13.66 20.67 1.43
N LYS A 68 12.95 20.31 2.51
CA LYS A 68 13.55 20.21 3.85
C LYS A 68 14.55 19.07 3.98
N ALA A 69 14.29 17.92 3.36
CA ALA A 69 15.20 16.78 3.36
C ALA A 69 16.57 17.15 2.73
N VAL A 70 16.56 17.84 1.59
CA VAL A 70 17.79 18.39 0.96
C VAL A 70 18.45 19.43 1.86
N GLY A 71 17.68 20.36 2.45
CA GLY A 71 18.22 21.36 3.37
C GLY A 71 18.97 20.76 4.58
N TYR A 72 18.51 19.62 5.10
CA TYR A 72 19.25 18.89 6.14
C TYR A 72 20.46 18.12 5.60
N PHE A 73 20.35 17.53 4.41
CA PHE A 73 21.45 16.80 3.76
C PHE A 73 22.65 17.71 3.45
N GLU A 74 22.41 18.86 2.82
CA GLU A 74 23.45 19.86 2.54
C GLU A 74 24.03 20.44 3.84
N LYS A 75 23.18 20.63 4.87
CA LYS A 75 23.65 21.00 6.21
C LYS A 75 24.56 19.94 6.84
N MET A 76 24.30 18.64 6.62
CA MET A 76 25.17 17.55 7.09
C MET A 76 26.50 17.50 6.34
N LYS A 77 26.52 17.77 5.02
CA LYS A 77 27.78 17.87 4.25
C LYS A 77 28.73 18.92 4.82
N GLY A 78 28.19 20.06 5.26
CA GLY A 78 28.95 21.12 5.92
C GLY A 78 29.41 20.82 7.36
N MET A 79 29.13 19.64 7.93
CA MET A 79 29.55 19.27 9.29
C MET A 79 30.70 18.26 9.29
N GLU A 80 31.80 18.58 9.98
CA GLU A 80 32.91 17.63 10.15
C GLU A 80 32.51 16.32 10.83
N ARG A 81 31.74 16.41 11.93
CA ARG A 81 31.40 15.27 12.80
C ARG A 81 30.07 14.58 12.48
N CYS A 82 29.33 15.05 11.47
CA CYS A 82 27.97 14.59 11.17
C CYS A 82 27.71 14.54 9.66
N LYS A 83 28.63 13.89 8.93
CA LYS A 83 28.52 13.73 7.48
C LYS A 83 27.38 12.76 7.11
N PRO A 84 26.79 12.90 5.90
CA PRO A 84 25.90 11.89 5.35
C PRO A 84 26.58 10.53 5.26
N ASN A 85 25.84 9.47 5.57
CA ASN A 85 26.25 8.08 5.38
C ASN A 85 25.31 7.38 4.39
N ILE A 86 25.57 6.10 4.07
CA ILE A 86 24.78 5.38 3.07
C ILE A 86 23.28 5.32 3.42
N VAL A 87 22.94 5.26 4.71
CA VAL A 87 21.54 5.33 5.17
C VAL A 87 20.90 6.68 4.84
N THR A 88 21.66 7.78 4.90
CA THR A 88 21.21 9.13 4.50
C THR A 88 20.86 9.16 3.02
N TYR A 89 21.77 8.68 2.16
CA TYR A 89 21.56 8.59 0.72
C TYR A 89 20.39 7.66 0.38
N ASN A 90 20.31 6.47 0.98
CA ASN A 90 19.24 5.50 0.74
C ASN A 90 17.84 6.07 1.08
N ILE A 91 17.72 6.91 2.12
CA ILE A 91 16.48 7.62 2.46
C ILE A 91 16.11 8.63 1.36
N LEU A 92 17.07 9.47 0.93
CA LEU A 92 16.83 10.54 -0.04
C LEU A 92 16.57 10.00 -1.46
N LEU A 93 17.42 9.09 -1.93
CA LEU A 93 17.29 8.42 -3.23
C LEU A 93 15.91 7.76 -3.37
N ARG A 94 15.48 6.99 -2.35
CA ARG A 94 14.15 6.38 -2.35
C ARG A 94 13.02 7.41 -2.33
N ALA A 95 13.17 8.50 -1.57
CA ALA A 95 12.17 9.56 -1.51
C ALA A 95 11.99 10.29 -2.86
N PHE A 96 13.08 10.62 -3.54
CA PHE A 96 13.04 11.28 -4.85
C PHE A 96 12.53 10.34 -5.96
N ALA A 97 12.92 9.06 -5.93
CA ALA A 97 12.37 8.06 -6.84
C ALA A 97 10.86 7.84 -6.63
N GLN A 98 10.37 7.85 -5.37
CA GLN A 98 8.93 7.83 -5.07
C GLN A 98 8.22 9.08 -5.58
N ALA A 99 8.88 10.24 -5.51
CA ALA A 99 8.39 11.51 -6.03
C ALA A 99 8.57 11.70 -7.55
N ARG A 100 9.08 10.68 -8.27
CA ARG A 100 9.35 10.70 -9.72
C ARG A 100 10.37 11.77 -10.16
N ASN A 101 11.19 12.28 -9.24
CA ASN A 101 12.19 13.29 -9.54
C ASN A 101 13.52 12.63 -9.92
N VAL A 102 13.60 12.18 -11.18
CA VAL A 102 14.76 11.47 -11.74
C VAL A 102 16.04 12.32 -11.65
N GLN A 103 15.94 13.61 -11.94
CA GLN A 103 17.05 14.56 -11.90
C GLN A 103 17.75 14.60 -10.53
N GLN A 104 16.98 14.58 -9.45
CA GLN A 104 17.54 14.55 -8.08
C GLN A 104 18.11 13.18 -7.72
N VAL A 105 17.55 12.07 -8.23
CA VAL A 105 18.11 10.73 -8.06
C VAL A 105 19.48 10.63 -8.76
N ASP A 106 19.57 11.09 -10.02
CA ASP A 106 20.82 11.09 -10.78
C ASP A 106 21.88 12.01 -10.15
N SER A 107 21.46 13.17 -9.62
CA SER A 107 22.35 14.07 -8.88
C SER A 107 22.88 13.44 -7.60
N LEU A 108 22.05 12.68 -6.88
CA LEU A 108 22.46 11.99 -5.65
C LEU A 108 23.36 10.78 -5.93
N PHE A 109 23.18 10.06 -7.04
CA PHE A 109 24.12 9.02 -7.45
C PHE A 109 25.49 9.61 -7.83
N LYS A 110 25.53 10.69 -8.61
CA LYS A 110 26.80 11.38 -8.94
C LYS A 110 27.52 11.92 -7.70
N ASP A 111 26.77 12.46 -6.73
CA ASP A 111 27.30 12.92 -5.45
C ASP A 111 27.84 11.76 -4.59
N LEU A 112 27.20 10.59 -4.66
CA LEU A 112 27.64 9.37 -4.00
C LEU A 112 28.92 8.79 -4.63
N ASP A 113 28.99 8.74 -5.97
CA ASP A 113 30.17 8.29 -6.73
C ASP A 113 31.41 9.17 -6.46
N GLY A 114 31.21 10.47 -6.20
CA GLY A 114 32.26 11.40 -5.79
C GLY A 114 32.58 11.37 -4.28
N SER A 115 31.92 10.52 -3.50
CA SER A 115 32.06 10.46 -2.04
C SER A 115 32.88 9.26 -1.56
N ILE A 116 33.30 9.30 -0.29
CA ILE A 116 33.87 8.16 0.45
C ILE A 116 32.82 7.04 0.71
N VAL A 117 31.53 7.32 0.53
CA VAL A 117 30.44 6.39 0.84
C VAL A 117 30.06 5.61 -0.42
N SER A 118 30.29 4.30 -0.42
CA SER A 118 29.89 3.44 -1.55
C SER A 118 28.41 3.03 -1.48
N PRO A 119 27.70 2.94 -2.64
CA PRO A 119 26.37 2.35 -2.69
C PRO A 119 26.38 0.86 -2.36
N ASP A 120 25.31 0.39 -1.72
CA ASP A 120 25.10 -1.04 -1.41
C ASP A 120 23.89 -1.61 -2.17
N ILE A 121 23.64 -2.91 -2.02
CA ILE A 121 22.50 -3.56 -2.67
C ILE A 121 21.14 -2.98 -2.23
N TYR A 122 21.04 -2.44 -1.01
CA TYR A 122 19.83 -1.79 -0.51
C TYR A 122 19.62 -0.41 -1.16
N THR A 123 20.69 0.29 -1.57
CA THR A 123 20.62 1.51 -2.38
C THR A 123 19.89 1.26 -3.69
N TYR A 124 20.39 0.31 -4.51
CA TYR A 124 19.80 0.01 -5.81
C TYR A 124 18.40 -0.58 -5.68
N ASN A 125 18.21 -1.60 -4.84
CA ASN A 125 16.89 -2.20 -4.61
C ASN A 125 15.88 -1.16 -4.07
N GLY A 126 16.30 -0.20 -3.24
CA GLY A 126 15.44 0.86 -2.72
C GLY A 126 14.95 1.85 -3.79
N VAL A 127 15.81 2.22 -4.73
CA VAL A 127 15.45 3.11 -5.86
C VAL A 127 14.64 2.35 -6.91
N MET A 128 15.07 1.14 -7.28
CA MET A 128 14.34 0.29 -8.21
C MET A 128 12.92 0.00 -7.72
N ASP A 129 12.72 -0.24 -6.42
CA ASP A 129 11.39 -0.50 -5.81
C ASP A 129 10.46 0.70 -5.97
N ALA A 130 11.01 1.91 -5.79
CA ALA A 130 10.27 3.15 -5.95
C ALA A 130 9.89 3.43 -7.41
N TYR A 131 10.83 3.25 -8.36
CA TYR A 131 10.57 3.40 -9.79
C TYR A 131 9.62 2.33 -10.32
N GLY A 132 9.82 1.06 -9.96
CA GLY A 132 8.94 -0.06 -10.32
C GLY A 132 7.50 0.15 -9.85
N LYS A 133 7.30 0.56 -8.60
CA LYS A 133 5.96 0.92 -8.05
C LYS A 133 5.32 2.12 -8.75
N ASN A 134 6.12 3.08 -9.20
CA ASN A 134 5.65 4.21 -10.01
C ASN A 134 5.40 3.85 -11.49
N GLY A 135 5.84 2.67 -11.93
CA GLY A 135 5.76 2.24 -13.33
C GLY A 135 6.79 2.91 -14.24
N MET A 136 7.90 3.38 -13.67
CA MET A 136 9.04 4.03 -14.34
C MET A 136 10.09 2.97 -14.70
N ILE A 137 9.76 2.13 -15.68
CA ILE A 137 10.53 0.92 -16.01
C ILE A 137 11.89 1.26 -16.63
N ARG A 138 11.99 2.30 -17.46
CA ARG A 138 13.24 2.70 -18.11
C ARG A 138 14.27 3.17 -17.08
N GLU A 139 13.79 3.90 -16.08
CA GLU A 139 14.58 4.43 -14.97
C GLU A 139 14.99 3.30 -14.01
N MET A 140 14.10 2.34 -13.75
CA MET A 140 14.44 1.10 -13.04
C MET A 140 15.50 0.28 -13.77
N GLU A 141 15.41 0.15 -15.10
CA GLU A 141 16.40 -0.55 -15.94
C GLU A 141 17.75 0.18 -15.99
N SER A 142 17.74 1.52 -15.99
CA SER A 142 18.95 2.34 -15.85
C SER A 142 19.65 2.08 -14.52
N VAL A 143 18.91 2.06 -13.41
CA VAL A 143 19.47 1.77 -12.07
C VAL A 143 19.97 0.33 -11.95
N LEU A 144 19.30 -0.66 -12.57
CA LEU A 144 19.81 -2.03 -12.68
C LEU A 144 21.12 -2.09 -13.49
N SER A 145 21.27 -1.23 -14.50
CA SER A 145 22.49 -1.16 -15.32
C SER A 145 23.64 -0.53 -14.53
N LEU A 146 23.36 0.52 -13.75
CA LEU A 146 24.31 1.15 -12.82
C LEU A 146 24.76 0.19 -11.70
N MET A 147 23.83 -0.60 -11.15
CA MET A 147 24.14 -1.67 -10.18
C MET A 147 25.17 -2.67 -10.75
N LYS A 148 24.99 -3.06 -12.02
CA LYS A 148 25.90 -3.99 -12.73
C LYS A 148 27.23 -3.35 -13.09
N SER A 149 27.28 -2.09 -13.54
CA SER A 149 28.55 -1.40 -13.83
C SER A 149 29.40 -1.25 -12.56
N ASN A 150 28.75 -1.01 -11.42
CA ASN A 150 29.38 -0.94 -10.11
C ASN A 150 29.64 -2.33 -9.49
N GLN A 151 29.53 -3.40 -10.30
CA GLN A 151 29.84 -4.80 -9.98
C GLN A 151 29.03 -5.44 -8.84
N ILE A 152 27.93 -4.80 -8.43
CA ILE A 152 27.05 -5.31 -7.37
C ILE A 152 26.07 -6.31 -7.99
N LYS A 153 26.06 -7.52 -7.45
CA LYS A 153 25.30 -8.65 -7.99
C LYS A 153 23.83 -8.57 -7.54
N PRO A 154 22.85 -8.71 -8.47
CA PRO A 154 21.44 -8.83 -8.12
C PRO A 154 21.17 -9.98 -7.15
N ASP A 155 20.38 -9.72 -6.10
CA ASP A 155 19.90 -10.73 -5.15
C ASP A 155 18.45 -11.13 -5.46
N ILE A 156 17.91 -12.08 -4.68
CA ILE A 156 16.51 -12.49 -4.77
C ILE A 156 15.52 -11.32 -4.62
N ILE A 157 15.88 -10.26 -3.89
CA ILE A 157 15.05 -9.06 -3.76
C ILE A 157 15.05 -8.29 -5.09
N THR A 158 16.20 -8.09 -5.74
CA THR A 158 16.31 -7.49 -7.08
C THR A 158 15.48 -8.28 -8.10
N PHE A 159 15.59 -9.61 -8.12
CA PHE A 159 14.83 -10.45 -9.05
C PHE A 159 13.31 -10.36 -8.82
N ASN A 160 12.85 -10.44 -7.57
CA ASN A 160 11.43 -10.34 -7.22
C ASN A 160 10.83 -8.97 -7.60
N LEU A 161 11.57 -7.90 -7.37
CA LEU A 161 11.22 -6.52 -7.72
C LEU A 161 11.05 -6.35 -9.23
N LEU A 162 12.01 -6.85 -10.02
CA LEU A 162 11.94 -6.82 -11.48
C LEU A 162 10.74 -7.62 -12.00
N ILE A 163 10.52 -8.84 -11.50
CA ILE A 163 9.38 -9.69 -11.86
C ILE A 163 8.04 -9.00 -11.58
N ASP A 164 7.87 -8.43 -10.38
CA ASP A 164 6.65 -7.70 -10.00
C ASP A 164 6.44 -6.44 -10.86
N SER A 165 7.51 -5.70 -11.17
CA SER A 165 7.44 -4.44 -11.92
C SER A 165 7.13 -4.67 -13.40
N TYR A 166 7.79 -5.63 -14.05
CA TYR A 166 7.46 -6.03 -15.43
C TYR A 166 6.07 -6.66 -15.52
N GLY A 167 5.71 -7.52 -14.57
CA GLY A 167 4.38 -8.13 -14.49
C GLY A 167 3.25 -7.10 -14.35
N LYS A 168 3.41 -6.10 -13.49
CA LYS A 168 2.47 -4.97 -13.35
C LYS A 168 2.32 -4.12 -14.61
N LYS A 169 3.36 -4.06 -15.45
CA LYS A 169 3.35 -3.38 -16.74
C LYS A 169 2.97 -4.28 -17.92
N GLN A 170 2.68 -5.55 -17.64
CA GLN A 170 2.36 -6.57 -18.65
C GLN A 170 3.49 -6.81 -19.67
N GLU A 171 4.73 -6.45 -19.34
CA GLU A 171 5.96 -6.80 -20.10
C GLU A 171 6.35 -8.25 -19.77
N PHE A 172 5.46 -9.19 -20.08
CA PHE A 172 5.56 -10.59 -19.65
C PHE A 172 6.78 -11.31 -20.21
N GLU A 173 7.24 -10.94 -21.40
CA GLU A 173 8.44 -11.49 -22.03
C GLU A 173 9.68 -11.16 -21.20
N LYS A 174 9.79 -9.91 -20.69
CA LYS A 174 10.86 -9.52 -19.76
C LYS A 174 10.70 -10.19 -18.40
N MET A 175 9.47 -10.28 -17.86
CA MET A 175 9.19 -10.98 -16.61
C MET A 175 9.66 -12.45 -16.67
N GLU A 176 9.36 -13.15 -17.76
CA GLU A 176 9.81 -14.52 -18.01
C GLU A 176 11.34 -14.62 -18.21
N GLN A 177 11.96 -13.66 -18.89
CA GLN A 177 13.43 -13.61 -19.03
C GLN A 177 14.10 -13.44 -17.66
N VAL A 178 13.62 -12.53 -16.81
CA VAL A 178 14.13 -12.34 -15.45
C VAL A 178 13.96 -13.61 -14.61
N PHE A 179 12.81 -14.28 -14.70
CA PHE A 179 12.60 -15.56 -14.01
C PHE A 179 13.53 -16.68 -14.53
N LYS A 180 13.76 -16.77 -15.85
CA LYS A 180 14.74 -17.68 -16.46
C LYS A 180 16.17 -17.35 -16.01
N SER A 181 16.51 -16.07 -15.83
CA SER A 181 17.81 -15.63 -15.30
C SER A 181 17.98 -15.98 -13.82
N LEU A 182 16.92 -15.81 -13.00
CA LEU A 182 16.90 -16.21 -11.59
C LEU A 182 17.17 -17.73 -11.46
N LEU A 183 16.48 -18.56 -12.25
CA LEU A 183 16.68 -20.02 -12.26
C LEU A 183 18.10 -20.47 -12.69
N ARG A 184 18.87 -19.60 -13.36
CA ARG A 184 20.27 -19.83 -13.74
C ARG A 184 21.28 -19.18 -12.79
N SER A 185 20.81 -18.37 -11.85
CA SER A 185 21.64 -17.68 -10.87
C SER A 185 21.96 -18.60 -9.68
N LYS A 186 22.76 -18.10 -8.72
CA LYS A 186 22.94 -18.80 -7.43
C LYS A 186 21.74 -18.62 -6.49
N GLU A 187 20.90 -17.61 -6.73
CA GLU A 187 19.68 -17.36 -5.99
C GLU A 187 18.61 -18.37 -6.39
N ARG A 188 17.76 -18.77 -5.43
CA ARG A 188 16.60 -19.63 -5.70
C ARG A 188 15.31 -18.83 -5.71
N PRO A 189 14.34 -19.15 -6.59
CA PRO A 189 13.03 -18.55 -6.51
C PRO A 189 12.36 -18.86 -5.16
N THR A 190 11.51 -17.96 -4.72
CA THR A 190 10.83 -18.02 -3.41
C THR A 190 9.32 -17.99 -3.64
N LEU A 191 8.51 -18.34 -2.63
CA LEU A 191 7.04 -18.26 -2.76
C LEU A 191 6.55 -16.86 -3.23
N PRO A 192 7.09 -15.72 -2.74
CA PRO A 192 6.80 -14.40 -3.32
C PRO A 192 7.09 -14.27 -4.83
N THR A 193 8.12 -14.93 -5.35
CA THR A 193 8.45 -14.96 -6.79
C THR A 193 7.31 -15.56 -7.59
N PHE A 194 6.86 -16.76 -7.21
CA PHE A 194 5.77 -17.48 -7.88
C PHE A 194 4.43 -16.75 -7.70
N ASN A 195 4.10 -16.33 -6.48
CA ASN A 195 2.86 -15.60 -6.17
C ASN A 195 2.73 -14.31 -6.99
N SER A 196 3.83 -13.57 -7.18
CA SER A 196 3.87 -12.36 -8.03
C SER A 196 3.56 -12.67 -9.49
N MET A 197 4.16 -13.71 -10.06
CA MET A 197 3.90 -14.14 -11.44
C MET A 197 2.46 -14.63 -11.63
N ILE A 198 1.93 -15.45 -10.69
CA ILE A 198 0.54 -15.94 -10.70
C ILE A 198 -0.45 -14.77 -10.72
N ILE A 199 -0.29 -13.81 -9.80
CA ILE A 199 -1.16 -12.62 -9.71
C ILE A 199 -1.06 -11.74 -10.97
N ASN A 200 0.15 -11.52 -11.50
CA ASN A 200 0.31 -10.64 -12.66
C ASN A 200 -0.21 -11.29 -13.96
N TYR A 201 -0.11 -12.62 -14.13
CA TYR A 201 -0.82 -13.31 -15.22
C TYR A 201 -2.34 -13.29 -15.02
N GLY A 202 -2.84 -13.47 -13.79
CA GLY A 202 -4.28 -13.33 -13.48
C GLY A 202 -4.84 -11.96 -13.86
N LYS A 203 -4.14 -10.87 -13.53
CA LYS A 203 -4.52 -9.50 -13.93
C LYS A 203 -4.59 -9.29 -15.44
N ALA A 204 -3.83 -10.05 -16.22
CA ALA A 204 -3.89 -10.05 -17.69
C ALA A 204 -4.76 -11.18 -18.26
N ARG A 205 -5.54 -11.86 -17.42
CA ARG A 205 -6.46 -12.96 -17.77
C ARG A 205 -5.79 -14.13 -18.49
N ARG A 206 -4.49 -14.36 -18.25
CA ARG A 206 -3.71 -15.46 -18.83
C ARG A 206 -3.71 -16.68 -17.92
N LEU A 207 -4.88 -17.31 -17.78
CA LEU A 207 -5.11 -18.44 -16.88
C LEU A 207 -4.06 -19.55 -17.02
N ASP A 208 -3.85 -20.05 -18.25
CA ASP A 208 -2.93 -21.17 -18.52
C ASP A 208 -1.49 -20.87 -18.07
N LYS A 209 -1.03 -19.62 -18.24
CA LYS A 209 0.30 -19.19 -17.78
C LYS A 209 0.38 -19.12 -16.25
N ALA A 210 -0.69 -18.69 -15.58
CA ALA A 210 -0.74 -18.67 -14.12
C ALA A 210 -0.78 -20.09 -13.53
N GLU A 211 -1.59 -20.99 -14.09
CA GLU A 211 -1.64 -22.40 -13.68
C GLU A 211 -0.31 -23.12 -13.94
N ASN A 212 0.36 -22.85 -15.08
CA ASN A 212 1.70 -23.37 -15.35
C ASN A 212 2.75 -22.92 -14.32
N VAL A 213 2.74 -21.64 -13.91
CA VAL A 213 3.63 -21.14 -12.85
C VAL A 213 3.36 -21.84 -11.51
N PHE A 214 2.10 -22.11 -11.18
CA PHE A 214 1.75 -22.84 -9.96
C PHE A 214 2.18 -24.32 -10.02
N GLY A 215 1.93 -25.01 -11.13
CA GLY A 215 2.41 -26.38 -11.35
C GLY A 215 3.94 -26.46 -11.24
N LYS A 216 4.65 -25.55 -11.91
CA LYS A 216 6.12 -25.47 -11.81
C LYS A 216 6.61 -25.20 -10.39
N MET A 217 5.87 -24.44 -9.58
CA MET A 217 6.20 -24.23 -8.17
C MET A 217 6.12 -25.55 -7.39
N THR A 218 5.07 -26.36 -7.60
CA THR A 218 4.92 -27.66 -6.95
C THR A 218 5.90 -28.70 -7.48
N ASP A 219 6.20 -28.72 -8.78
CA ASP A 219 7.18 -29.62 -9.41
C ASP A 219 8.60 -29.38 -8.89
N MET A 220 8.91 -28.12 -8.54
CA MET A 220 10.18 -27.74 -7.89
C MET A 220 10.20 -28.04 -6.37
N GLY A 221 9.16 -28.69 -5.82
CA GLY A 221 9.09 -29.12 -4.43
C GLY A 221 8.72 -28.04 -3.42
N TYR A 222 8.25 -26.86 -3.87
CA TYR A 222 7.80 -25.82 -2.94
C TYR A 222 6.37 -26.10 -2.46
N THR A 223 6.19 -26.20 -1.14
CA THR A 223 4.87 -26.29 -0.51
C THR A 223 4.13 -24.95 -0.62
N PRO A 224 2.91 -24.90 -1.20
CA PRO A 224 2.12 -23.67 -1.28
C PRO A 224 1.85 -23.08 0.10
N SER A 225 2.04 -21.77 0.24
CA SER A 225 1.68 -21.04 1.47
C SER A 225 0.24 -20.53 1.42
N PHE A 226 -0.28 -20.07 2.56
CA PHE A 226 -1.55 -19.36 2.63
C PHE A 226 -1.64 -18.19 1.64
N VAL A 227 -0.56 -17.38 1.53
CA VAL A 227 -0.46 -16.28 0.56
C VAL A 227 -0.46 -16.77 -0.88
N THR A 228 0.01 -17.99 -1.14
CA THR A 228 -0.06 -18.64 -2.46
C THR A 228 -1.50 -19.03 -2.80
N TYR A 229 -2.25 -19.58 -1.86
CA TYR A 229 -3.67 -19.88 -2.09
C TYR A 229 -4.54 -18.62 -2.21
N GLU A 230 -4.29 -17.57 -1.41
CA GLU A 230 -4.87 -16.23 -1.63
C GLU A 230 -4.57 -15.72 -3.05
N SER A 231 -3.33 -15.91 -3.52
CA SER A 231 -2.91 -15.53 -4.87
C SER A 231 -3.66 -16.31 -5.95
N LEU A 232 -3.92 -17.60 -5.74
CA LEU A 232 -4.74 -18.43 -6.64
C LEU A 232 -6.20 -18.03 -6.64
N ILE A 233 -6.83 -17.82 -5.47
CA ILE A 233 -8.22 -17.34 -5.34
C ILE A 233 -8.41 -16.06 -6.17
N MET A 234 -7.52 -15.08 -5.97
CA MET A 234 -7.53 -13.83 -6.71
C MET A 234 -7.27 -14.02 -8.21
N MET A 235 -6.33 -14.89 -8.59
CA MET A 235 -6.04 -15.20 -9.98
C MET A 235 -7.25 -15.79 -10.70
N TYR A 236 -7.89 -16.81 -10.13
CA TYR A 236 -9.11 -17.41 -10.68
C TYR A 236 -10.25 -16.39 -10.78
N GLY A 237 -10.43 -15.55 -9.76
CA GLY A 237 -11.43 -14.49 -9.78
C GLY A 237 -11.20 -13.41 -10.85
N LEU A 238 -9.94 -13.05 -11.14
CA LEU A 238 -9.60 -12.11 -12.21
C LEU A 238 -9.85 -12.70 -13.61
N CYS A 239 -9.72 -14.02 -13.74
CA CYS A 239 -10.02 -14.83 -14.93
C CYS A 239 -11.50 -15.30 -15.00
N ASP A 240 -12.41 -14.67 -14.23
CA ASP A 240 -13.85 -14.99 -14.14
C ASP A 240 -14.18 -16.45 -13.75
N CYS A 241 -13.20 -17.21 -13.23
CA CYS A 241 -13.31 -18.62 -12.83
C CYS A 241 -13.72 -18.77 -11.35
N VAL A 242 -14.84 -18.15 -10.96
CA VAL A 242 -15.27 -18.03 -9.55
C VAL A 242 -15.45 -19.38 -8.84
N SER A 243 -15.89 -20.43 -9.55
CA SER A 243 -16.03 -21.77 -8.98
C SER A 243 -14.70 -22.34 -8.48
N ARG A 244 -13.64 -22.28 -9.29
CA ARG A 244 -12.28 -22.73 -8.89
C ARG A 244 -11.72 -21.91 -7.72
N ALA A 245 -12.02 -20.61 -7.67
CA ALA A 245 -11.67 -19.75 -6.54
C ALA A 245 -12.38 -20.22 -5.25
N GLN A 246 -13.67 -20.53 -5.34
CA GLN A 246 -14.48 -21.04 -4.24
C GLN A 246 -14.03 -22.44 -3.78
N ASP A 247 -13.63 -23.32 -4.68
CA ASP A 247 -13.09 -24.64 -4.33
C ASP A 247 -11.81 -24.54 -3.49
N ILE A 248 -10.90 -23.60 -3.84
CA ILE A 248 -9.69 -23.35 -3.08
C ILE A 248 -10.01 -22.71 -1.72
N PHE A 249 -10.93 -21.74 -1.69
CA PHE A 249 -11.40 -21.15 -0.45
C PHE A 249 -12.00 -22.20 0.50
N ASN A 250 -12.88 -23.07 0.00
CA ASN A 250 -13.50 -24.14 0.77
C ASN A 250 -12.46 -25.16 1.29
N LYS A 251 -11.43 -25.50 0.50
CA LYS A 251 -10.32 -26.36 0.92
C LYS A 251 -9.50 -25.73 2.05
N LEU A 252 -9.24 -24.42 2.01
CA LEU A 252 -8.59 -23.70 3.12
C LEU A 252 -9.45 -23.72 4.39
N VAL A 253 -10.73 -23.37 4.26
CA VAL A 253 -11.69 -23.35 5.39
C VAL A 253 -11.86 -24.74 6.02
N GLY A 254 -11.84 -25.82 5.23
CA GLY A 254 -11.93 -27.19 5.72
C GLY A 254 -10.64 -27.76 6.31
N SER A 255 -9.48 -27.15 6.06
CA SER A 255 -8.18 -27.62 6.55
C SER A 255 -7.64 -26.87 7.77
N GLU A 256 -8.03 -25.61 7.98
CA GLU A 256 -7.67 -24.82 9.16
C GLU A 256 -8.81 -24.78 10.19
N LYS A 257 -8.47 -24.67 11.49
CA LYS A 257 -9.46 -24.42 12.57
C LYS A 257 -9.94 -22.97 12.65
N GLU A 258 -9.27 -22.05 11.95
CA GLU A 258 -9.53 -20.60 12.04
C GLU A 258 -9.31 -19.93 10.68
N ILE A 259 -10.34 -19.23 10.17
CA ILE A 259 -10.28 -18.57 8.86
C ILE A 259 -9.62 -17.20 8.99
N LYS A 260 -8.44 -17.01 8.38
CA LYS A 260 -7.79 -15.68 8.41
C LYS A 260 -8.59 -14.66 7.60
N VAL A 261 -8.74 -13.45 8.17
CA VAL A 261 -9.48 -12.32 7.57
C VAL A 261 -8.96 -11.93 6.18
N SER A 262 -7.69 -12.19 5.87
CA SER A 262 -7.10 -11.93 4.55
C SER A 262 -7.65 -12.85 3.44
N THR A 263 -7.82 -14.15 3.69
CA THR A 263 -8.47 -15.09 2.74
C THR A 263 -9.96 -14.82 2.60
N LEU A 264 -10.65 -14.43 3.68
CA LEU A 264 -12.02 -13.92 3.61
C LEU A 264 -12.11 -12.71 2.68
N ASN A 265 -11.22 -11.71 2.86
CA ASN A 265 -11.19 -10.52 2.03
C ASN A 265 -10.82 -10.83 0.57
N ALA A 266 -9.94 -11.79 0.30
CA ALA A 266 -9.62 -12.24 -1.06
C ALA A 266 -10.87 -12.80 -1.76
N MET A 267 -11.61 -13.71 -1.13
CA MET A 267 -12.82 -14.29 -1.72
C MET A 267 -13.96 -13.26 -1.86
N LEU A 268 -14.10 -12.33 -0.91
CA LEU A 268 -15.01 -11.19 -1.03
C LEU A 268 -14.63 -10.25 -2.18
N GLU A 269 -13.34 -10.04 -2.44
CA GLU A 269 -12.87 -9.25 -3.59
C GLU A 269 -13.16 -9.98 -4.92
N VAL A 270 -13.03 -11.31 -4.98
CA VAL A 270 -13.46 -12.15 -6.12
C VAL A 270 -14.95 -11.96 -6.40
N TYR A 271 -15.82 -12.10 -5.40
CA TYR A 271 -17.26 -11.87 -5.58
C TYR A 271 -17.57 -10.41 -5.96
N CYS A 272 -16.88 -9.43 -5.38
CA CYS A 272 -17.06 -8.02 -5.71
C CYS A 272 -16.67 -7.69 -7.16
N MET A 273 -15.55 -8.21 -7.67
CA MET A 273 -15.11 -7.93 -9.04
C MET A 273 -16.02 -8.59 -10.08
N ASN A 274 -16.46 -9.83 -9.80
CA ASN A 274 -17.36 -10.61 -10.65
C ASN A 274 -18.85 -10.19 -10.56
N GLY A 275 -19.20 -9.23 -9.71
CA GLY A 275 -20.58 -8.73 -9.62
C GLY A 275 -21.54 -9.70 -8.93
N LEU A 276 -21.05 -10.45 -7.93
CA LEU A 276 -21.81 -11.45 -7.16
C LEU A 276 -22.09 -10.96 -5.71
N PRO A 277 -22.85 -9.87 -5.51
CA PRO A 277 -23.03 -9.25 -4.19
C PRO A 277 -23.78 -10.16 -3.20
N MET A 278 -24.68 -11.03 -3.66
CA MET A 278 -25.41 -11.96 -2.79
C MET A 278 -24.51 -13.04 -2.22
N GLU A 279 -23.57 -13.57 -3.00
CA GLU A 279 -22.57 -14.53 -2.50
C GLU A 279 -21.58 -13.85 -1.57
N ALA A 280 -21.19 -12.59 -1.85
CA ALA A 280 -20.41 -11.79 -0.92
C ALA A 280 -21.14 -11.55 0.42
N HIS A 281 -22.45 -11.29 0.40
CA HIS A 281 -23.27 -11.14 1.61
C HIS A 281 -23.38 -12.46 2.41
N LYS A 282 -23.70 -13.57 1.74
CA LYS A 282 -23.73 -14.91 2.38
C LYS A 282 -22.39 -15.26 3.03
N LEU A 283 -21.28 -14.98 2.35
CA LEU A 283 -19.93 -15.22 2.88
C LEU A 283 -19.63 -14.35 4.11
N PHE A 284 -20.03 -13.07 4.11
CA PHE A 284 -19.87 -12.18 5.26
C PHE A 284 -20.67 -12.65 6.49
N GLU A 285 -21.94 -13.02 6.31
CA GLU A 285 -22.77 -13.52 7.41
C GLU A 285 -22.27 -14.87 7.95
N ASN A 286 -21.80 -15.77 7.07
CA ASN A 286 -21.20 -17.03 7.49
C ASN A 286 -19.87 -16.80 8.24
N ALA A 287 -19.03 -15.86 7.81
CA ALA A 287 -17.80 -15.52 8.51
C ALA A 287 -18.06 -15.00 9.94
N LYS A 288 -19.08 -14.14 10.11
CA LYS A 288 -19.53 -13.65 11.43
C LYS A 288 -20.04 -14.78 12.32
N LYS A 289 -20.81 -15.75 11.78
CA LYS A 289 -21.26 -16.94 12.53
C LYS A 289 -20.10 -17.83 12.99
N ILE A 290 -19.02 -17.89 12.23
CA ILE A 290 -17.79 -18.65 12.55
C ILE A 290 -16.89 -17.86 13.53
N GLY A 291 -17.26 -16.63 13.91
CA GLY A 291 -16.52 -15.79 14.86
C GLY A 291 -15.38 -14.98 14.25
N VAL A 292 -15.27 -14.92 12.93
CA VAL A 292 -14.26 -14.10 12.25
C VAL A 292 -14.66 -12.63 12.38
N VAL A 293 -13.84 -11.83 13.08
CA VAL A 293 -14.07 -10.39 13.25
C VAL A 293 -13.76 -9.65 11.93
N PRO A 294 -14.75 -9.03 11.27
CA PRO A 294 -14.51 -8.27 10.05
C PRO A 294 -13.71 -7.00 10.33
N ASN A 295 -12.94 -6.51 9.34
CA ASN A 295 -12.17 -5.28 9.50
C ASN A 295 -12.58 -4.19 8.48
N SER A 296 -11.99 -3.00 8.60
CA SER A 296 -12.29 -1.86 7.72
C SER A 296 -12.15 -2.19 6.22
N SER A 297 -11.23 -3.10 5.85
CA SER A 297 -11.09 -3.57 4.46
C SER A 297 -12.25 -4.48 4.03
N THR A 298 -12.72 -5.37 4.92
CA THR A 298 -13.89 -6.22 4.70
C THR A 298 -15.14 -5.39 4.40
N TYR A 299 -15.43 -4.42 5.28
CA TYR A 299 -16.54 -3.48 5.10
C TYR A 299 -16.40 -2.66 3.80
N LYS A 300 -15.19 -2.22 3.45
CA LYS A 300 -14.91 -1.50 2.20
C LYS A 300 -15.20 -2.33 0.93
N LEU A 301 -14.89 -3.64 0.94
CA LEU A 301 -15.16 -4.52 -0.20
C LEU A 301 -16.67 -4.74 -0.40
N LEU A 302 -17.39 -5.08 0.68
CA LEU A 302 -18.84 -5.29 0.65
C LEU A 302 -19.58 -4.01 0.23
N TYR A 303 -19.19 -2.87 0.80
CA TYR A 303 -19.71 -1.56 0.44
C TYR A 303 -19.59 -1.29 -1.08
N LYS A 304 -18.41 -1.54 -1.66
CA LYS A 304 -18.16 -1.38 -3.09
C LYS A 304 -19.04 -2.32 -3.92
N ALA A 305 -19.22 -3.57 -3.48
CA ALA A 305 -20.08 -4.55 -4.14
C ALA A 305 -21.56 -4.12 -4.13
N TYR A 306 -22.11 -3.79 -2.95
CA TYR A 306 -23.51 -3.40 -2.80
C TYR A 306 -23.82 -2.07 -3.51
N THR A 307 -22.89 -1.11 -3.46
CA THR A 307 -23.04 0.17 -4.20
C THR A 307 -23.04 -0.05 -5.71
N LYS A 308 -22.11 -0.87 -6.24
CA LYS A 308 -22.07 -1.22 -7.68
C LYS A 308 -23.33 -1.97 -8.12
N ALA A 309 -23.94 -2.75 -7.22
CA ALA A 309 -25.17 -3.51 -7.47
C ALA A 309 -26.48 -2.76 -7.11
N ASN A 310 -26.40 -1.50 -6.66
CA ASN A 310 -27.55 -0.70 -6.20
C ASN A 310 -28.39 -1.36 -5.08
N MET A 311 -27.78 -2.19 -4.23
CA MET A 311 -28.46 -2.93 -3.15
C MET A 311 -28.59 -2.07 -1.88
N LYS A 312 -29.53 -1.12 -1.89
CA LYS A 312 -29.70 -0.10 -0.84
C LYS A 312 -30.01 -0.67 0.55
N GLU A 313 -30.76 -1.76 0.65
CA GLU A 313 -31.11 -2.39 1.93
C GLU A 313 -29.87 -3.00 2.59
N LEU A 314 -29.15 -3.88 1.88
CA LEU A 314 -27.90 -4.47 2.33
C LEU A 314 -26.83 -3.41 2.64
N LEU A 315 -26.84 -2.28 1.92
CA LEU A 315 -25.97 -1.13 2.21
C LEU A 315 -26.31 -0.48 3.56
N GLY A 316 -27.61 -0.35 3.88
CA GLY A 316 -28.08 0.12 5.19
C GLY A 316 -27.73 -0.83 6.34
N ASP A 317 -27.90 -2.15 6.14
CA ASP A 317 -27.48 -3.16 7.11
C ASP A 317 -25.97 -3.18 7.34
N LEU A 318 -25.19 -3.05 6.26
CA LEU A 318 -23.73 -2.98 6.34
C LEU A 318 -23.27 -1.78 7.17
N LEU A 319 -23.90 -0.60 7.00
CA LEU A 319 -23.60 0.60 7.78
C LEU A 319 -23.95 0.41 9.28
N ARG A 320 -25.10 -0.21 9.59
CA ARG A 320 -25.49 -0.56 10.97
C ARG A 320 -24.50 -1.51 11.63
N HIS A 321 -24.02 -2.53 10.90
CA HIS A 321 -22.99 -3.45 11.39
C HIS A 321 -21.65 -2.75 11.59
N MET A 322 -21.26 -1.88 10.67
CA MET A 322 -20.01 -1.13 10.73
C MET A 322 -19.96 -0.17 11.94
N GLU A 323 -21.10 0.45 12.29
CA GLU A 323 -21.28 1.25 13.51
C GLU A 323 -21.21 0.38 14.78
N LYS A 324 -21.92 -0.76 14.81
CA LYS A 324 -21.89 -1.71 15.93
C LYS A 324 -20.47 -2.24 16.22
N ASP A 325 -19.68 -2.49 15.18
CA ASP A 325 -18.30 -2.95 15.30
C ASP A 325 -17.30 -1.81 15.59
N GLY A 326 -17.78 -0.56 15.75
CA GLY A 326 -16.95 0.61 16.09
C GLY A 326 -16.06 1.12 14.96
N ILE A 327 -16.33 0.72 13.71
CA ILE A 327 -15.48 1.04 12.56
C ILE A 327 -15.98 2.33 11.90
N VAL A 328 -15.31 3.45 12.16
CA VAL A 328 -15.71 4.74 11.56
C VAL A 328 -15.46 4.75 10.04
N PRO A 329 -16.47 5.03 9.20
CA PRO A 329 -16.27 5.15 7.76
C PRO A 329 -15.41 6.37 7.39
N ASN A 330 -14.50 6.22 6.43
CA ASN A 330 -13.69 7.36 5.98
C ASN A 330 -14.56 8.38 5.20
N LYS A 331 -14.18 9.66 5.23
CA LYS A 331 -14.98 10.75 4.64
C LYS A 331 -15.37 10.52 3.17
N ARG A 332 -14.50 9.91 2.36
CA ARG A 332 -14.78 9.61 0.94
C ARG A 332 -15.83 8.50 0.80
N PHE A 333 -15.67 7.41 1.55
CA PHE A 333 -16.64 6.31 1.63
C PHE A 333 -18.03 6.83 2.03
N PHE A 334 -18.12 7.74 3.00
CA PHE A 334 -19.40 8.29 3.45
C PHE A 334 -20.07 9.19 2.39
N LEU A 335 -19.31 9.98 1.65
CA LEU A 335 -19.83 10.84 0.57
C LEU A 335 -20.31 10.02 -0.63
N GLU A 336 -19.58 8.97 -1.01
CA GLU A 336 -20.00 8.03 -2.05
C GLU A 336 -21.31 7.31 -1.66
N ALA A 337 -21.52 7.04 -0.35
CA ALA A 337 -22.73 6.37 0.15
C ALA A 337 -23.96 7.25 0.02
N LEU A 338 -23.85 8.51 0.45
CA LEU A 338 -24.90 9.51 0.29
C LEU A 338 -25.28 9.70 -1.19
N GLY A 339 -24.29 9.68 -2.11
CA GLY A 339 -24.55 9.71 -3.55
C GLY A 339 -25.42 8.55 -4.05
N ALA A 340 -25.17 7.32 -3.57
CA ALA A 340 -25.94 6.13 -3.93
C ALA A 340 -27.38 6.13 -3.37
N PHE A 341 -27.61 6.75 -2.21
CA PHE A 341 -28.96 6.96 -1.67
C PHE A 341 -29.69 8.12 -2.38
N CYS A 342 -29.01 9.23 -2.67
CA CYS A 342 -29.60 10.44 -3.25
C CYS A 342 -29.97 10.32 -4.74
N SER A 343 -29.38 9.38 -5.49
CA SER A 343 -29.66 9.15 -6.92
C SER A 343 -31.11 8.70 -7.25
N SER A 344 -32.00 8.58 -6.25
CA SER A 344 -33.42 8.28 -6.42
C SER A 344 -34.39 9.43 -6.10
N LYS A 345 -33.94 10.68 -5.92
CA LYS A 345 -34.82 11.85 -5.77
C LYS A 345 -34.95 12.69 -7.05
N ALA A 346 -35.22 12.03 -8.18
CA ALA A 346 -35.47 12.67 -9.47
C ALA A 346 -36.57 11.95 -10.27
N SER A 347 -37.79 11.95 -9.74
CA SER A 347 -39.02 11.79 -10.52
C SER A 347 -39.98 12.93 -10.14
N PRO A 348 -40.45 13.75 -11.09
CA PRO A 348 -41.40 14.81 -10.77
C PRO A 348 -42.76 14.17 -10.49
N VAL A 349 -43.26 14.35 -9.26
CA VAL A 349 -44.66 14.05 -8.95
C VAL A 349 -45.52 15.04 -9.74
N SER A 350 -46.44 14.51 -10.54
CA SER A 350 -47.40 15.30 -11.29
C SER A 350 -48.27 16.12 -10.35
N THR A 351 -48.23 17.44 -10.52
CA THR A 351 -49.16 18.37 -9.86
C THR A 351 -50.53 18.27 -10.52
N SER A 352 -51.45 17.54 -9.90
CA SER A 352 -52.89 17.75 -10.05
C SER A 352 -53.53 17.80 -8.66
N ASP A 353 -54.68 18.49 -8.58
CA ASP A 353 -55.60 18.49 -7.44
C ASP A 353 -55.16 19.24 -6.17
N THR A 354 -55.40 20.55 -6.19
CA THR A 354 -56.03 21.27 -5.06
C THR A 354 -56.63 22.59 -5.57
N ALA A 355 -57.85 22.49 -6.10
CA ALA A 355 -58.71 23.64 -6.35
C ALA A 355 -59.87 23.65 -5.34
N ALA A 356 -60.36 24.86 -5.04
CA ALA A 356 -61.52 25.17 -4.20
C ALA A 356 -61.42 24.80 -2.69
N LEU A 357 -61.20 25.82 -1.84
CA LEU A 357 -62.25 26.40 -0.98
C LEU A 357 -61.65 27.47 -0.03
N SER A 358 -61.80 28.75 -0.42
CA SER A 358 -61.76 29.87 0.53
C SER A 358 -62.55 31.05 -0.04
N GLY A 359 -63.63 31.45 0.62
CA GLY A 359 -64.43 32.62 0.28
C GLY A 359 -65.18 33.13 1.50
N ALA A 360 -65.22 34.46 1.67
CA ALA A 360 -65.78 35.21 2.83
C ALA A 360 -65.11 34.90 4.20
N GLN A 361 -65.04 35.75 5.22
CA GLN A 361 -65.24 37.21 5.44
C GLN A 361 -64.44 37.56 6.74
N ASP A 362 -64.10 38.79 7.13
CA ASP A 362 -64.49 40.12 6.63
C ASP A 362 -63.36 41.18 6.85
N SER A 363 -63.65 42.41 6.43
CA SER A 363 -63.07 43.72 6.68
C SER A 363 -62.94 44.17 8.16
N VAL A 364 -62.02 45.13 8.42
CA VAL A 364 -62.26 46.42 9.14
C VAL A 364 -60.97 47.27 9.20
N LYS A 365 -61.10 48.53 8.72
CA LYS A 365 -60.46 49.82 9.08
C LYS A 365 -59.26 49.82 10.05
N THR A 366 -58.26 50.68 9.90
CA THR A 366 -58.28 52.05 9.34
C THR A 366 -56.93 52.43 8.73
#